data_AF-A0A3S4XJN7-F1
#
_entry.id   AF-A0A3S4XJN7-F1
#
_cell.length_a   1.000
_cell.length_b   1.000
_cell.length_c   1.000
_cell.angle_alpha   90.00
_cell.angle_beta   90.00
_cell.angle_gamma   90.00
#
_symmetry.space_group_name_H-M   'P 1'
#
loop_
_entity.id
_entity.type
_entity.pdbx_description
1 polymer ?
#
loop_
_entity_poly.entity_id
_entity_poly.type
_entity_poly.pdbx_seq_one_letter_code
_entity_poly.pdbx_strand_id
1 'polypeptide(L)' 'MTDIRGRAWRLVINKRNKHSEMGDFQPKFTKEKRWKMLYTRSHKITRASQLGIEYPQISRAVARRNALDEID' A
#
# COMPACT_ATOMS: atom_id res chain seq x y z
N MET A 1 -22.62 -17.05 13.28
CA MET A 1 -21.39 -16.29 13.57
C MET A 1 -21.60 -14.84 13.20
N THR A 2 -21.53 -13.92 14.17
CA THR A 2 -21.60 -12.48 13.91
C THR A 2 -20.34 -12.04 13.16
N ASP A 3 -20.51 -11.38 12.01
CA ASP A 3 -19.40 -10.85 11.23
C ASP A 3 -18.68 -9.75 12.03
N ILE A 4 -17.52 -10.10 12.58
CA ILE A 4 -16.64 -9.24 13.38
C ILE A 4 -16.21 -7.98 12.59
N ARG A 5 -16.35 -8.00 11.25
CA ARG A 5 -16.03 -6.89 10.35
C ARG A 5 -17.26 -6.27 9.67
N GLY A 6 -18.40 -6.29 10.37
CA GLY A 6 -19.65 -5.67 9.91
C GLY A 6 -19.57 -4.15 9.65
N ARG A 7 -20.71 -3.55 9.28
CA ARG A 7 -20.79 -2.12 8.90
C ARG A 7 -20.27 -1.18 10.00
N ALA A 8 -20.59 -1.44 11.27
CA ALA A 8 -20.14 -0.63 12.39
C ALA A 8 -18.59 -0.60 12.50
N TRP A 9 -17.94 -1.75 12.34
CA TRP A 9 -16.47 -1.84 12.33
C TRP A 9 -15.87 -1.03 11.16
N ARG A 10 -16.44 -1.13 9.96
CA ARG A 10 -15.99 -0.34 8.79
C ARG A 10 -16.14 1.16 8.99
N LEU A 11 -17.23 1.62 9.60
CA LEU A 11 -17.44 3.05 9.90
C LEU A 11 -16.40 3.57 10.90
N VAL A 12 -16.08 2.80 11.94
CA VAL A 12 -15.05 3.16 12.94
C VAL A 12 -13.66 3.22 12.30
N ILE A 13 -13.30 2.23 11.47
CA ILE A 13 -12.00 2.21 10.77
C ILE A 13 -11.90 3.38 9.77
N ASN A 14 -12.95 3.65 8.99
CA ASN A 14 -12.97 4.77 8.06
C ASN A 14 -12.83 6.11 8.79
N LYS A 15 -13.53 6.30 9.92
CA LYS A 15 -13.39 7.51 10.76
C LYS A 15 -11.95 7.66 11.28
N ARG A 16 -11.34 6.57 11.76
CA ARG A 16 -9.95 6.57 12.23
C ARG A 16 -8.95 6.95 11.13
N ASN A 17 -9.13 6.40 9.92
CA ASN A 17 -8.25 6.69 8.79
C ASN A 17 -8.47 8.09 8.21
N LYS A 18 -9.67 8.68 8.37
CA LYS A 18 -9.97 10.04 7.88
C LYS A 18 -9.14 11.14 8.56
N HIS A 19 -8.68 10.90 9.79
CA HIS A 19 -7.91 11.88 10.56
C HIS A 19 -6.39 11.75 10.42
N SER A 20 -5.88 10.89 9.54
CA SER A 20 -4.44 10.88 9.21
C SER A 20 -3.99 12.09 8.39
N GLU A 21 -4.94 12.90 7.89
CA GLU A 21 -4.70 14.14 7.14
C GLU A 21 -4.77 15.41 8.02
N MET A 22 -4.83 15.28 9.35
CA MET A 22 -4.75 16.46 10.22
C MET A 22 -3.29 16.95 10.24
N GLY A 23 -3.06 18.06 9.53
CA GLY A 23 -1.81 18.81 9.51
C GLY A 23 -1.26 19.05 10.91
N ASP A 24 0.07 19.16 10.97
CA ASP A 24 0.89 19.45 12.16
C ASP A 24 0.94 18.43 13.29
N PHE A 25 0.40 17.21 13.13
CA PHE A 25 0.75 16.14 14.08
C PHE A 25 2.19 15.65 13.85
N GLN A 26 3.14 16.27 14.56
CA GLN A 26 4.52 15.79 14.69
C GLN A 26 4.60 14.84 15.90
N PRO A 27 4.66 13.51 15.69
CA PRO A 27 4.81 12.60 16.81
C PRO A 27 6.14 12.86 17.52
N LYS A 28 6.12 13.05 18.85
CA LYS A 28 7.32 13.21 19.69
C LYS A 28 8.33 12.06 19.52
N PHE A 29 7.84 10.89 19.10
CA PHE A 29 8.66 9.74 18.74
C PHE A 29 8.18 9.18 17.39
N THR A 30 8.98 9.32 16.35
CA THR A 30 8.73 8.64 15.08
C THR A 30 9.04 7.16 15.27
N LYS A 31 8.13 6.29 14.81
CA LYS A 31 8.41 4.84 14.82
C LYS A 31 9.62 4.57 13.95
N GLU A 32 10.43 3.59 14.35
CA GLU A 32 11.54 3.12 13.52
C GLU A 32 11.09 2.88 12.08
N LYS A 33 11.90 3.39 11.14
CA LYS A 33 11.62 3.29 9.71
C LYS A 33 11.44 1.82 9.35
N ARG A 34 10.25 1.45 8.87
CA ARG A 34 10.00 0.10 8.36
C ARG A 34 10.75 -0.09 7.05
N TRP A 35 11.98 -0.57 7.11
CA TRP A 35 12.84 -0.77 5.95
C TRP A 35 12.23 -1.66 4.85
N LYS A 36 11.35 -2.60 5.23
CA LYS A 36 10.55 -3.36 4.25
C LYS A 36 9.60 -2.51 3.39
N MET A 37 9.28 -1.30 3.82
CA MET A 37 8.46 -0.32 3.10
C MET A 37 9.30 0.71 2.33
N LEU A 38 10.64 0.59 2.33
CA LEU A 38 11.53 1.52 1.62
C LEU A 38 11.28 1.49 0.10
N TYR A 39 10.86 0.35 -0.43
CA TYR A 39 10.62 0.15 -1.85
C TYR A 39 9.21 -0.34 -2.14
N THR A 40 8.22 0.40 -1.64
CA THR A 40 6.85 0.22 -2.10
C THR A 40 6.75 0.47 -3.60
N ARG A 41 5.71 -0.12 -4.23
CA ARG A 41 5.45 0.07 -5.66
C ARG A 41 5.37 1.54 -6.04
N SER A 42 4.77 2.39 -5.20
CA SER A 42 4.71 3.84 -5.41
C SER A 42 6.10 4.47 -5.48
N HIS A 43 7.00 4.10 -4.57
CA HIS A 43 8.36 4.63 -4.56
C HIS A 43 9.15 4.22 -5.83
N LYS A 44 8.97 2.98 -6.28
CA LYS A 44 9.58 2.49 -7.52
C LYS A 44 9.03 3.21 -8.76
N ILE A 45 7.74 3.51 -8.79
CA ILE A 45 7.10 4.32 -9.85
C ILE A 45 7.67 5.74 -9.85
N THR A 46 7.76 6.40 -8.69
CA THR A 46 8.36 7.74 -8.58
C THR A 46 9.80 7.75 -9.07
N ARG A 47 10.59 6.73 -8.71
CA ARG A 47 11.98 6.63 -9.16
C ARG A 47 12.11 6.42 -10.66
N ALA A 48 11.26 5.57 -11.25
CA ALA A 48 11.23 5.35 -12.70
C ALA A 48 10.92 6.66 -13.44
N SER A 49 9.92 7.42 -12.95
CA SER A 49 9.58 8.74 -13.49
C SER A 49 10.75 9.73 -13.41
N GLN A 50 11.50 9.78 -12.30
CA GLN A 50 12.70 10.62 -12.18
C GLN A 50 13.80 10.27 -13.18
N LEU A 51 13.91 8.99 -13.53
CA LEU A 51 14.91 8.49 -14.48
C LEU A 51 14.43 8.57 -15.94
N GLY A 52 13.20 9.04 -16.18
CA GLY A 52 12.62 9.10 -17.52
C GLY A 52 12.27 7.74 -18.13
N ILE A 53 12.13 6.70 -17.29
CA ILE A 53 11.76 5.35 -17.72
C ILE A 53 10.37 4.97 -17.20
N GLU A 54 9.63 4.15 -17.96
CA GLU A 54 8.34 3.65 -17.50
C GLU A 54 8.53 2.48 -16.54
N TYR A 55 7.88 2.55 -15.37
CA TYR A 55 7.88 1.43 -14.44
C TYR A 55 6.98 0.29 -14.95
N PRO A 56 7.42 -0.97 -14.94
CA PRO A 56 6.65 -2.09 -15.48
C PRO A 56 5.25 -2.18 -14.87
N GLN A 57 4.23 -1.97 -15.70
CA GLN A 57 2.83 -2.16 -15.34
C GLN A 57 2.44 -3.60 -15.70
N ILE A 58 2.83 -4.57 -14.88
CA ILE A 58 2.38 -5.94 -15.08
C ILE A 58 0.86 -5.99 -14.82
N SER A 59 0.08 -6.30 -15.86
CA SER A 59 -1.36 -6.44 -15.71
C SER A 59 -1.67 -7.61 -14.76
N ARG A 60 -2.80 -7.56 -14.06
CA ARG A 60 -3.22 -8.68 -13.19
C ARG A 60 -3.43 -9.99 -13.98
N ALA A 61 -3.65 -9.91 -15.28
CA ALA A 61 -3.74 -11.09 -16.15
C ALA A 61 -2.35 -11.70 -16.38
N VAL A 62 -1.35 -10.88 -16.68
CA VAL A 62 0.04 -11.33 -16.90
C VAL A 62 0.65 -11.88 -15.60
N ALA A 63 0.44 -11.20 -14.46
CA ALA A 63 0.93 -11.68 -13.17
C ALA A 63 0.33 -13.04 -12.78
N ARG A 64 -0.96 -13.27 -13.11
CA ARG A 64 -1.62 -14.57 -12.87
C ARG A 64 -1.09 -15.67 -13.78
N ARG A 65 -0.80 -15.35 -15.04
CA ARG A 65 -0.23 -16.30 -15.99
C ARG A 65 1.17 -16.74 -15.55
N ASN A 66 2.04 -15.78 -15.22
CA ASN A 66 3.39 -16.09 -14.75
C ASN A 66 3.39 -16.93 -13.47
N ALA A 67 2.45 -16.67 -12.55
CA ALA A 67 2.30 -17.47 -11.33
C ALA A 67 1.82 -18.90 -11.60
N LEU A 68 1.12 -19.16 -12.71
CA LEU A 68 0.79 -20.52 -13.16
C LEU A 68 2.03 -21.20 -13.75
N ASP A 69 2.75 -20.49 -14.62
CA ASP A 69 3.96 -21.00 -15.29
C ASP A 69 5.11 -21.30 -14.28
N GLU A 70 5.11 -20.69 -13.09
CA GLU A 70 6.07 -20.97 -12.00
C GLU A 70 5.74 -22.23 -11.16
N ILE A 71 4.54 -22.81 -11.34
CA ILE A 71 4.07 -23.99 -10.58
C ILE A 71 4.32 -25.30 -11.36
N ASP A 72 4.48 -25.22 -12.69
CA ASP A 72 4.84 -26.33 -13.58
C ASP A 72 6.37 -26.56 -13.61
#